data_AF-A0A2T5HFJ2-F1
#
_entry.id   AF-A0A2T5HFJ2-F1
#
_cell.length_a   1.000
_cell.length_b   1.000
_cell.length_c   1.000
_cell.angle_alpha   90.00
_cell.angle_beta   90.00
_cell.angle_gamma   90.00
#
_symmetry.space_group_name_H-M   'P 1'
#
loop_
_entity.id
_entity.type
_entity.pdbx_description
1 polymer ?
#
loop_
_entity_poly.entity_id
_entity_poly.type
_entity_poly.pdbx_seq_one_letter_code
_entity_poly.pdbx_strand_id
1 'polypeptide(L)'
;MAELKFHKYVAALPGTLEADAIYFVRAGDGYDQYVTNHSGTIVASRLNVPKSLPVYKAGGTVLKLALNAGSSVSAYLAGGTELKVQVTTNG
;
A
#
# COMPACT_ATOMS: atom_id res chain seq x y z
N MET A 1 3.73 -7.14 -32.34
CA MET A 1 4.69 -6.74 -31.29
C MET A 1 3.87 -6.04 -30.22
N ALA A 2 4.00 -6.42 -28.94
CA ALA A 2 3.34 -5.71 -27.85
C ALA A 2 4.30 -4.64 -27.32
N GLU A 3 3.82 -3.41 -27.20
CA GLU A 3 4.58 -2.27 -26.68
C GLU A 3 4.09 -1.97 -25.26
N LEU A 4 5.02 -1.70 -24.34
CA LEU A 4 4.72 -1.31 -22.97
C LEU A 4 5.21 0.11 -22.73
N LYS A 5 4.29 0.99 -22.35
CA LYS A 5 4.58 2.42 -22.15
C LYS A 5 4.76 2.75 -20.67
N PHE A 6 5.70 3.64 -20.37
CA PHE A 6 5.96 4.13 -19.02
C PHE A 6 5.79 5.65 -18.95
N HIS A 7 4.99 6.12 -18.01
CA HIS A 7 4.79 7.55 -17.78
C HIS A 7 5.06 7.91 -16.32
N LYS A 8 5.76 9.02 -16.10
CA LYS A 8 5.94 9.64 -14.77
C LYS A 8 5.11 10.91 -14.71
N TYR A 9 4.27 11.01 -13.69
CA TYR A 9 3.49 12.21 -13.40
C TYR A 9 3.78 12.72 -12.00
N VAL A 10 3.82 14.05 -11.86
CA VAL A 10 3.99 14.72 -10.58
C VAL A 10 2.62 15.30 -10.22
N ALA A 11 2.08 14.86 -9.08
CA ALA A 11 0.77 15.20 -8.50
C ALA A 11 -0.43 14.32 -8.87
N ALA A 12 -0.78 14.15 -10.15
CA ALA A 12 -2.01 13.43 -10.53
C ALA A 12 -1.91 12.74 -11.89
N LEU A 13 -2.81 11.78 -12.15
CA LEU A 13 -3.00 11.18 -13.47
C LEU A 13 -3.46 12.22 -14.51
N PRO A 14 -3.11 12.05 -15.79
CA PRO A 14 -3.63 12.91 -16.86
C PRO A 14 -5.14 12.70 -17.03
N GLY A 15 -5.84 13.70 -17.59
CA GLY A 15 -7.29 13.62 -17.82
C GLY A 15 -7.71 12.53 -18.83
N THR A 16 -6.78 12.02 -19.63
CA THR A 16 -6.99 10.88 -20.53
C THR A 16 -5.82 9.92 -20.37
N LEU A 17 -6.13 8.65 -20.14
CA LEU A 17 -5.14 7.59 -19.99
C LEU A 17 -4.91 6.89 -21.32
N GLU A 18 -3.66 6.54 -21.58
CA GLU A 18 -3.27 5.71 -22.70
C GLU A 18 -3.53 4.24 -22.40
N ALA A 19 -3.86 3.49 -23.44
CA ALA A 19 -3.93 2.05 -23.38
C ALA A 19 -2.55 1.43 -23.15
N ASP A 20 -2.53 0.28 -22.46
CA ASP A 20 -1.36 -0.58 -22.29
C ASP A 20 -0.14 0.14 -21.68
N ALA A 21 -0.39 0.94 -20.65
CA ALA A 21 0.59 1.83 -20.04
C ALA A 21 0.70 1.66 -18.51
N ILE A 22 1.88 1.98 -17.98
CA ILE A 22 2.18 2.06 -16.55
C ILE A 22 2.44 3.52 -16.17
N TYR A 23 1.70 4.02 -15.18
CA TYR A 23 1.82 5.36 -14.63
C TYR A 23 2.44 5.31 -13.24
N PHE A 24 3.46 6.13 -13.02
CA PHE A 24 4.04 6.42 -11.71
C PHE A 24 3.64 7.83 -11.27
N VAL A 25 2.76 7.95 -10.28
CA VAL A 25 2.22 9.23 -9.79
C VAL A 25 2.77 9.52 -8.42
N ARG A 26 3.42 10.67 -8.22
CA ARG A 26 3.98 11.02 -6.90
C ARG A 26 2.88 11.12 -5.82
N ALA A 27 3.05 10.38 -4.72
CA ALA A 27 2.22 10.40 -3.53
C ALA A 27 3.14 10.45 -2.29
N GLY A 28 3.00 11.49 -1.46
CA GLY A 28 3.90 11.72 -0.31
C GLY A 28 5.39 11.73 -0.70
N ASP A 29 6.17 10.88 -0.03
CA ASP A 29 7.60 10.66 -0.27
C ASP A 29 7.89 9.60 -1.35
N GLY A 30 6.84 8.97 -1.91
CA GLY A 30 6.92 7.87 -2.88
C GLY A 30 6.11 8.11 -4.16
N TYR A 31 5.58 7.02 -4.73
CA TYR A 31 4.68 7.05 -5.87
C TYR A 31 3.67 5.89 -5.84
N ASP A 32 2.48 6.17 -6.35
CA ASP A 32 1.49 5.16 -6.70
C ASP A 32 1.72 4.66 -8.13
N GLN A 33 1.54 3.35 -8.35
CA GLN A 33 1.59 2.73 -9.66
C GLN A 33 0.19 2.39 -10.16
N TYR A 34 -0.15 2.85 -11.36
CA TYR A 34 -1.39 2.51 -12.06
C TYR A 34 -1.08 1.80 -13.37
N VAL A 35 -1.90 0.82 -13.73
CA VAL A 35 -1.77 0.05 -14.98
C VAL A 35 -3.07 0.14 -15.75
N THR A 36 -2.99 0.48 -17.03
CA THR A 36 -4.14 0.49 -17.94
C THR A 36 -4.17 -0.75 -18.82
N ASN A 37 -5.38 -1.20 -19.13
CA ASN A 37 -5.61 -2.23 -20.15
C ASN A 37 -5.67 -1.60 -21.56
N HIS A 38 -5.99 -2.42 -22.56
CA HIS A 38 -6.12 -1.99 -23.95
C HIS A 38 -7.21 -0.93 -24.20
N SER A 39 -8.17 -0.77 -23.28
CA SER A 39 -9.21 0.27 -23.36
C SER A 39 -8.82 1.57 -22.63
N GLY A 40 -7.59 1.70 -22.12
CA GLY A 40 -7.15 2.84 -21.32
C GLY A 40 -7.81 2.90 -19.93
N THR A 41 -8.45 1.82 -19.50
CA THR A 41 -9.09 1.73 -18.18
C THR A 41 -8.07 1.26 -17.16
N ILE A 42 -8.01 1.92 -16.01
CA ILE A 42 -7.20 1.44 -14.87
C ILE A 42 -7.75 0.09 -14.44
N VAL A 43 -6.98 -0.97 -14.68
CA VAL A 43 -7.26 -2.30 -14.14
C VAL A 43 -6.47 -2.41 -12.85
N ALA A 44 -7.18 -2.23 -11.74
CA ALA A 44 -6.58 -2.18 -10.41
C ALA A 44 -5.93 -3.53 -10.05
N SER A 45 -4.62 -3.62 -10.21
CA SER A 45 -3.78 -4.49 -9.39
C SER A 45 -3.21 -3.62 -8.29
N ARG A 46 -3.85 -3.62 -7.12
CA ARG A 46 -3.30 -2.93 -5.94
C ARG A 46 -1.87 -3.45 -5.72
N LEU A 47 -0.94 -2.55 -5.41
CA LEU A 47 0.36 -2.93 -4.86
C LEU A 47 0.13 -3.94 -3.74
N ASN A 48 0.95 -4.99 -3.69
CA ASN A 48 0.82 -6.04 -2.68
C ASN A 48 1.30 -5.50 -1.33
N VAL A 49 0.49 -4.64 -0.71
CA VAL A 49 0.76 -4.06 0.61
C VAL A 49 0.64 -5.18 1.65
N PRO A 50 1.55 -5.24 2.63
CA PRO A 50 1.42 -6.18 3.73
C PRO A 50 0.06 -6.00 4.41
N LYS A 51 -0.81 -7.03 4.33
CA LYS A 51 -2.15 -6.99 4.94
C LYS A 51 -2.11 -7.20 6.45
N SER A 52 -0.95 -7.56 7.01
CA SER A 52 -0.80 -7.83 8.42
C SER A 52 0.63 -7.62 8.93
N LEU A 53 0.77 -7.18 10.17
CA LEU A 53 2.03 -7.25 10.90
C LEU A 53 2.20 -8.62 11.55
N PRO A 54 3.35 -9.30 11.37
CA PRO A 54 3.70 -10.44 12.20
C PRO A 54 4.06 -9.95 13.61
N VAL A 55 3.39 -10.51 14.62
CA VAL A 55 3.71 -10.28 16.03
C VAL A 55 4.03 -11.60 16.68
N TYR A 56 5.11 -11.66 17.45
CA TYR A 56 5.50 -12.87 18.17
C TYR A 56 4.90 -12.85 19.58
N LYS A 57 4.17 -13.90 19.94
CA LYS A 57 3.75 -14.15 21.32
C LYS A 57 4.95 -14.61 22.15
N ALA A 58 4.90 -14.37 23.46
CA ALA A 58 5.78 -15.07 24.40
C ALA A 58 5.67 -16.59 24.17
N GLY A 59 6.78 -17.24 23.81
CA GLY A 59 6.82 -18.63 23.37
C GLY A 59 7.06 -18.83 21.86
N GLY A 60 7.17 -17.75 21.06
CA GLY A 60 7.62 -17.80 19.67
C GLY A 60 6.54 -18.02 18.61
N THR A 61 5.28 -18.20 19.02
CA THR A 61 4.15 -18.31 18.08
C THR A 61 3.88 -16.98 17.39
N VAL A 62 3.67 -16.99 16.07
CA VAL A 62 3.34 -15.78 15.29
C VAL A 62 1.83 -15.56 15.25
N LEU A 63 1.38 -14.37 15.63
CA LEU A 63 0.06 -13.84 15.33
C LEU A 63 0.15 -12.86 14.15
N LYS A 64 -0.86 -12.87 13.28
CA LYS A 64 -1.00 -11.90 12.20
C LYS A 64 -2.03 -10.86 12.61
N LEU A 65 -1.61 -9.63 12.85
CA LEU A 65 -2.51 -8.51 13.14
C LEU A 65 -2.89 -7.81 11.84
N ALA A 66 -4.18 -7.79 11.49
CA ALA A 66 -4.66 -7.13 10.27
C ALA A 66 -4.40 -5.63 10.31
N LEU A 67 -3.83 -5.09 9.23
CA LEU A 67 -3.61 -3.66 9.05
C LEU A 67 -4.77 -3.06 8.26
N ASN A 68 -5.81 -2.65 8.97
CA ASN A 68 -6.93 -1.91 8.39
C ASN A 68 -6.71 -0.41 8.63
N ALA A 69 -6.94 0.43 7.61
CA ALA A 69 -6.83 1.88 7.74
C ALA A 69 -7.69 2.40 8.90
N GLY A 70 -7.13 3.27 9.74
CA GLY A 70 -7.80 3.80 10.94
C GLY A 70 -7.85 2.87 12.15
N SER A 71 -7.29 1.66 12.07
CA SER A 71 -7.18 0.76 13.23
C SER A 71 -5.94 1.08 14.07
N SER A 72 -6.11 1.12 15.38
CA SER A 72 -5.00 1.26 16.35
C SER A 72 -4.59 -0.10 16.88
N VAL A 73 -3.28 -0.31 17.06
CA VAL A 73 -2.75 -1.49 17.77
C VAL A 73 -2.38 -1.07 19.18
N SER A 74 -3.07 -1.64 20.17
CA SER A 74 -2.72 -1.46 21.59
C SER A 74 -1.82 -2.61 22.03
N ALA A 75 -0.59 -2.27 22.44
CA ALA A 75 0.29 -3.19 23.16
C ALA A 75 0.21 -2.89 24.66
N TYR A 76 0.46 -3.86 25.53
CA TYR A 76 0.51 -3.63 26.97
C TYR A 76 1.89 -3.99 27.50
N LEU A 77 2.44 -3.14 28.37
CA LEU A 77 3.68 -3.40 29.08
C LEU A 77 3.43 -4.38 30.24
N ALA A 78 4.51 -5.01 30.72
CA ALA A 78 4.46 -5.75 31.97
C ALA A 78 3.99 -4.80 33.09
N GLY A 79 2.87 -5.14 33.74
CA GLY A 79 2.20 -4.26 34.71
C GLY A 79 0.91 -3.60 34.21
N GLY A 80 0.49 -3.87 32.96
CA GLY A 80 -0.85 -3.50 32.46
C GLY A 80 -0.98 -2.09 31.89
N THR A 81 0.10 -1.32 31.82
CA THR A 81 0.11 -0.01 31.14
C THR A 81 -0.04 -0.20 29.63
N GLU A 82 -1.00 0.50 29.03
CA GLU A 82 -1.23 0.49 27.58
C GLU A 82 -0.17 1.35 26.85
N LEU A 83 0.51 0.73 25.89
CA LEU A 83 1.35 1.35 24.89
C LEU A 83 0.53 1.51 23.60
N LYS A 84 0.26 2.76 23.22
CA LYS A 84 -0.36 3.08 21.94
C LYS A 84 0.68 2.96 20.83
N VAL A 85 0.55 1.95 19.97
CA VAL A 85 1.44 1.76 18.82
C VAL A 85 0.75 2.31 17.58
N GLN A 86 1.26 3.43 17.07
CA GLN A 86 0.82 3.95 15.78
C GLN A 86 1.55 3.20 14.66
N VAL A 87 0.78 2.53 13.81
CA VAL A 87 1.31 1.95 12.57
C VAL A 87 1.05 2.93 11.44
N THR A 88 2.10 3.63 11.01
CA THR A 88 2.07 4.41 9.78
C THR A 88 2.55 3.51 8.65
N THR A 89 1.66 3.17 7.74
CA THR A 89 2.06 2.58 6.46
C THR A 89 2.48 3.71 5.54
N ASN A 90 3.67 3.62 4.94
CA ASN A 90 4.07 4.55 3.87
C ASN A 90 3.22 4.23 2.63
N GLY A 91 2.07 4.91 2.54
CA GLY A 91 1.29 5.05 1.31
C GLY A 91 1.53 6.45 0.78
#